data_AF-A0A812MJK2-F1
#
_entry.id   AF-A0A812MJK2-F1
#
_cell.length_a   1.000
_cell.length_b   1.000
_cell.length_c   1.000
_cell.angle_alpha   90.00
_cell.angle_beta   90.00
_cell.angle_gamma   90.00
#
_symmetry.space_group_name_H-M   'P 1'
#
loop_
_entity.id
_entity.type
_entity.pdbx_description
1 polymer ?
#
loop_
_entity_poly.entity_id
_entity_poly.type
_entity_poly.pdbx_seq_one_letter_code
_entity_poly.pdbx_strand_id
1 'polypeptide(L)'
;MDKVLPVVGGLAGLWTASKIIPVMYRWELIPGVASEEWWARAKTIRYDHYTEGIVYSPYDTGEPIREMPEECRGKMLLKQRRGGWKLQSEMEE
;
A
#
# COMPACT_ATOMS: atom_id res chain seq x y z
N MET A 1 31.87 27.59 -32.41
CA MET A 1 31.24 26.26 -32.27
C MET A 1 31.11 25.83 -30.81
N ASP A 2 32.11 26.15 -29.98
CA ASP A 2 32.23 25.71 -28.58
C ASP A 2 31.06 26.07 -27.64
N LYS A 3 30.28 27.12 -27.96
CA LYS A 3 29.11 27.53 -27.16
C LYS A 3 27.78 26.94 -27.65
N VAL A 4 27.74 26.39 -28.87
CA VAL A 4 26.50 25.86 -29.45
C VAL A 4 26.13 24.53 -28.81
N LEU A 5 27.11 23.65 -28.61
CA LEU A 5 26.87 22.33 -28.02
C LEU A 5 26.37 22.41 -26.55
N PRO A 6 26.94 23.25 -25.67
CA PRO A 6 26.38 23.49 -24.33
C PRO A 6 24.95 24.04 -24.36
N VAL A 7 24.64 24.95 -25.29
CA VAL A 7 23.29 25.52 -25.43
C VAL A 7 22.28 24.44 -25.84
N VAL A 8 22.62 23.62 -26.85
CA VAL A 8 21.77 22.51 -27.28
C VAL A 8 21.58 21.49 -26.16
N GLY A 9 22.65 21.15 -25.44
CA GLY A 9 22.57 20.25 -24.28
C GLY A 9 21.69 20.81 -23.16
N GLY A 10 21.80 22.11 -22.86
CA GLY A 10 20.95 22.77 -21.88
C GLY A 10 19.46 22.76 -22.27
N LEU A 11 19.16 23.06 -23.54
CA LEU A 11 17.78 23.01 -24.06
C LEU A 11 17.21 21.59 -24.04
N ALA A 12 18.00 20.58 -24.43
CA ALA A 12 17.58 19.18 -24.36
C ALA A 12 17.32 18.75 -22.91
N GLY A 13 18.21 19.10 -21.98
CA GLY A 13 18.04 18.81 -20.56
C GLY A 13 16.79 19.44 -19.96
N LEU A 14 16.51 20.71 -20.28
CA LEU A 14 15.29 21.39 -19.85
C LEU A 14 14.03 20.73 -20.43
N TRP A 15 14.06 20.36 -21.71
CA TRP A 15 12.95 19.65 -22.35
C TRP A 15 12.70 18.31 -21.68
N THR A 16 13.73 17.51 -21.44
CA THR A 16 13.60 16.23 -20.72
C THR A 16 13.07 16.43 -19.30
N ALA A 17 13.62 17.39 -18.55
CA ALA A 17 13.16 17.71 -17.19
C ALA A 17 11.68 18.11 -17.16
N SER A 18 11.21 18.90 -18.13
CA SER A 18 9.80 19.31 -18.26
C SER A 18 8.82 18.15 -18.43
N LYS A 19 9.29 16.98 -18.90
CA LYS A 19 8.47 15.77 -19.06
C LYS A 19 8.56 14.85 -17.85
N ILE A 20 9.76 14.72 -17.27
CA ILE A 20 10.00 13.78 -16.17
C ILE A 20 9.48 14.34 -14.84
N ILE A 21 9.73 15.61 -14.54
CA ILE A 21 9.39 16.22 -13.23
C ILE A 21 7.88 16.10 -12.93
N PRO A 22 6.95 16.39 -13.86
CA PRO A 22 5.51 16.24 -13.58
C PRO A 22 5.09 14.79 -13.28
N VAL A 23 5.71 13.81 -13.95
CA VAL A 23 5.45 12.38 -13.69
C VAL A 23 5.96 12.02 -12.29
N MET A 24 7.18 12.41 -11.96
CA MET A 24 7.76 12.18 -10.63
C MET A 24 6.91 12.84 -9.53
N TYR A 25 6.41 14.06 -9.76
CA TYR A 25 5.54 14.75 -8.83
C TYR A 25 4.23 13.99 -8.60
N ARG A 26 3.54 13.60 -9.67
CA ARG A 26 2.27 12.86 -9.58
C ARG A 26 2.43 11.46 -8.96
N TRP A 27 3.60 10.86 -9.09
CA TRP A 27 3.90 9.52 -8.58
C TRP A 27 4.63 9.56 -7.22
N GLU A 28 4.75 10.73 -6.60
CA GLU A 28 5.38 10.91 -5.28
C GLU A 28 6.84 10.44 -5.22
N LEU A 29 7.57 10.60 -6.32
CA LEU A 29 8.97 10.18 -6.45
C LEU A 29 9.97 11.27 -6.06
N ILE A 30 9.51 12.47 -5.73
CA ILE A 30 10.36 13.60 -5.32
C ILE A 30 10.44 13.62 -3.79
N PRO A 31 11.61 13.32 -3.17
CA PRO A 31 11.73 13.28 -1.72
C PRO A 31 11.35 14.62 -1.07
N GLY A 32 10.48 14.57 -0.06
CA GLY A 32 10.03 15.74 0.68
C GLY A 32 8.99 16.61 -0.02
N VAL A 33 8.50 16.21 -1.20
CA VAL A 33 7.43 16.89 -1.92
C VAL A 33 6.29 15.90 -2.15
N ALA A 34 5.06 16.30 -1.81
CA ALA A 34 3.88 15.50 -2.05
C ALA A 34 2.88 16.23 -2.96
N SER A 35 2.25 15.51 -3.87
CA SER A 35 1.23 16.09 -4.76
C SER A 35 -0.06 16.43 -4.02
N GLU A 36 -0.87 17.29 -4.65
CA GLU A 36 -2.21 17.61 -4.14
C GLU A 36 -3.10 16.36 -4.04
N GLU A 37 -2.98 15.43 -5.00
CA GLU A 37 -3.71 14.16 -4.97
C GLU A 37 -3.29 13.31 -3.76
N TRP A 38 -2.00 13.28 -3.43
CA TRP A 38 -1.51 12.58 -2.25
C TRP A 38 -2.09 13.19 -0.98
N TRP A 39 -2.07 14.52 -0.83
CA TRP A 39 -2.66 15.19 0.33
C TRP A 39 -4.17 14.94 0.44
N ALA A 40 -4.88 14.93 -0.67
CA ALA A 40 -6.31 14.60 -0.69
C ALA A 40 -6.57 13.18 -0.15
N ARG A 41 -5.77 12.19 -0.58
CA ARG A 41 -5.86 10.80 -0.08
C ARG A 41 -5.38 10.66 1.36
N ALA A 42 -4.31 11.34 1.75
CA ALA A 42 -3.79 11.30 3.11
C ALA A 42 -4.83 11.78 4.14
N LYS A 43 -5.63 12.80 3.78
CA LYS A 43 -6.74 13.30 4.61
C LYS A 43 -7.87 12.29 4.83
N THR A 44 -7.98 11.27 3.97
CA THR A 44 -8.99 10.22 4.14
C THR A 44 -8.49 9.06 5.01
N ILE A 45 -7.20 9.03 5.34
CA ILE A 45 -6.63 7.96 6.17
C ILE A 45 -7.06 8.16 7.63
N ARG A 46 -7.70 7.13 8.17
CA ARG A 46 -8.14 7.06 9.57
C ARG A 46 -7.04 6.44 10.44
N TYR A 47 -6.16 7.28 11.00
CA TYR A 47 -5.06 6.85 11.88
C TYR A 47 -5.50 6.47 13.30
N ASP A 48 -6.73 6.79 13.66
CA ASP A 48 -7.36 6.51 14.95
C ASP A 48 -7.77 5.05 15.14
N HIS A 49 -7.91 4.29 14.05
CA HIS A 49 -8.27 2.86 14.08
C HIS A 49 -7.06 1.92 14.33
N TYR A 50 -6.01 2.39 15.02
CA TYR A 50 -4.78 1.61 15.23
C TYR A 50 -4.97 0.39 16.15
N THR A 51 -6.06 0.33 16.91
CA THR A 51 -6.43 -0.83 17.75
C THR A 51 -7.39 -1.79 17.06
N GLU A 52 -7.90 -1.44 15.89
CA GLU A 52 -8.88 -2.22 15.14
C GLU A 52 -8.17 -2.99 14.02
N GLY A 53 -8.42 -4.29 13.93
CA GLY A 53 -7.89 -5.12 12.86
C GLY A 53 -8.63 -4.87 11.55
N ILE A 54 -7.90 -4.74 10.45
CA ILE A 54 -8.49 -4.71 9.11
C ILE A 54 -8.69 -6.17 8.66
N VAL A 55 -9.94 -6.56 8.42
CA VAL A 55 -10.25 -7.87 7.83
C VAL A 55 -10.36 -7.70 6.32
N TYR A 56 -9.42 -8.29 5.58
CA TYR A 56 -9.53 -8.37 4.13
C TYR A 56 -10.51 -9.48 3.76
N SER A 57 -11.65 -9.11 3.17
CA SER A 57 -12.59 -10.08 2.60
C SER A 57 -12.41 -10.14 1.08
N PRO A 58 -12.00 -11.28 0.50
CA PRO A 58 -11.94 -11.44 -0.96
C PRO A 58 -13.33 -11.41 -1.62
N TYR A 59 -14.40 -11.53 -0.82
CA TYR A 59 -15.80 -11.44 -1.24
C TYR A 59 -16.46 -10.19 -0.67
N ASP A 60 -15.74 -9.07 -0.61
CA ASP A 60 -16.28 -7.80 -0.11
C ASP A 60 -17.55 -7.40 -0.88
N THR A 61 -18.70 -7.50 -0.20
CA THR A 61 -20.02 -7.11 -0.72
C THR A 61 -20.34 -5.65 -0.44
N GLY A 62 -19.40 -4.90 0.18
CA GLY A 62 -19.62 -3.54 0.68
C GLY A 62 -20.16 -3.48 2.11
N GLU A 63 -20.55 -4.63 2.68
CA GLU A 63 -20.98 -4.75 4.08
C GLU A 63 -19.84 -5.32 4.94
N PRO A 64 -19.38 -4.60 5.99
CA PRO A 64 -18.30 -5.09 6.85
C PRO A 64 -18.65 -6.41 7.54
N ILE A 65 -17.77 -7.41 7.42
CA ILE A 65 -17.87 -8.64 8.20
C ILE A 65 -17.59 -8.30 9.67
N ARG A 66 -18.61 -8.44 10.53
CA ARG A 66 -18.51 -8.12 11.98
C ARG A 66 -18.24 -9.33 12.86
N GLU A 67 -18.43 -10.52 12.32
CA GLU A 67 -18.32 -11.79 13.04
C GLU A 67 -17.48 -12.77 12.23
N MET A 68 -16.84 -13.74 12.90
CA MET A 68 -16.07 -14.78 12.23
C MET A 68 -17.00 -15.58 11.29
N PRO A 69 -16.70 -15.68 9.98
CA PRO A 69 -17.44 -16.56 9.09
C PRO A 69 -17.37 -18.02 9.54
N GLU A 70 -18.44 -18.77 9.34
CA GLU A 70 -18.55 -20.15 9.83
C GLU A 70 -17.52 -21.07 9.16
N GLU A 71 -17.24 -20.83 7.88
CA GLU A 71 -16.20 -21.52 7.10
C GLU A 71 -14.78 -21.32 7.65
N CYS A 72 -14.54 -20.23 8.39
CA CYS A 72 -13.26 -19.93 9.03
C CYS A 72 -13.13 -20.55 10.43
N ARG A 73 -14.24 -20.99 11.04
CA ARG A 73 -14.26 -21.53 12.41
C ARG A 73 -13.37 -22.79 12.50
N GLY A 74 -12.49 -22.83 13.49
CA GLY A 74 -11.63 -23.99 13.72
C GLY A 74 -10.50 -24.19 12.69
N LYS A 75 -10.31 -23.28 11.73
CA LYS A 75 -9.27 -23.42 10.69
C LYS A 75 -7.92 -22.82 11.06
N MET A 76 -7.75 -22.34 12.29
CA MET A 76 -6.49 -21.79 12.75
C MET A 76 -5.47 -22.91 12.96
N LEU A 77 -4.30 -22.81 12.31
CA LEU A 77 -3.19 -23.73 12.53
C LEU A 77 -2.44 -23.35 13.80
N LEU A 78 -2.53 -24.19 14.84
CA LEU A 78 -2.01 -23.94 16.17
C LEU A 78 -0.75 -24.75 16.45
N LYS A 79 0.25 -24.10 17.04
CA LYS A 79 1.47 -24.76 17.51
C LYS A 79 1.19 -25.49 18.82
N GLN A 80 1.49 -26.78 18.85
CA GLN A 80 1.21 -27.62 20.00
C GLN A 80 2.31 -27.51 21.07
N ARG A 81 1.94 -27.64 22.35
CA ARG A 81 2.88 -27.53 23.49
C ARG A 81 4.01 -28.57 23.43
N ARG A 82 3.73 -29.76 22.91
CA ARG A 82 4.71 -30.86 22.74
C ARG A 82 5.43 -30.83 21.39
N GLY A 83 5.27 -29.75 20.62
CA GLY A 83 5.77 -29.65 19.25
C GLY A 83 4.76 -30.14 18.21
N GLY A 84 4.95 -29.71 16.97
CA GLY A 84 4.02 -29.94 15.87
C GLY A 84 2.97 -28.85 15.70
N TRP A 85 2.24 -28.95 14.59
CA TRP A 85 1.16 -28.04 14.20
C TRP A 85 -0.09 -28.88 13.96
N LYS A 86 -1.24 -28.42 14.46
CA LYS A 86 -2.55 -29.02 14.18
C LYS A 86 -3.57 -27.93 13.90
N LEU A 87 -4.56 -28.22 13.07
CA LEU A 87 -5.70 -27.32 12.94
C LEU A 87 -6.52 -27.35 14.23
N GLN A 88 -7.12 -26.21 14.59
CA GLN A 88 -7.99 -26.12 15.75
C GLN A 88 -9.17 -27.12 15.66
N SER A 89 -9.67 -27.42 14.45
CA SER A 89 -10.70 -28.44 14.20
C SER A 89 -10.26 -29.88 14.45
N GLU A 90 -8.96 -30.13 14.57
CA GLU A 90 -8.35 -31.45 14.83
C GLU A 90 -7.91 -31.60 16.29
N MET A 91 -8.20 -30.60 17.13
CA MET A 91 -8.00 -30.68 18.57
C MET A 91 -9.27 -31.30 19.16
N GLU A 92 -9.16 -32.52 19.71
CA GLU A 92 -10.21 -33.10 20.56
C GLU A 92 -10.43 -32.18 21.78
N GLU A 93 -11.69 -31.99 22.18
CA GLU A 93 -12.06 -31.22 23.38
C GLU A 93 -11.40 -31.76 24.65
#